data_AF-A0A945CSY6-F1
#
_entry.id   AF-A0A945CSY6-F1
#
_cell.length_a   1.000
_cell.length_b   1.000
_cell.length_c   1.000
_cell.angle_alpha   90.00
_cell.angle_beta   90.00
_cell.angle_gamma   90.00
#
_symmetry.space_group_name_H-M   'P 1'
#
loop_
_entity.id
_entity.type
_entity.pdbx_description
1 polymer ?
#
loop_
_entity_poly.entity_id
_entity_poly.type
_entity_poly.pdbx_seq_one_letter_code
_entity_poly.pdbx_strand_id
1 'polypeptide(L)'
;MEILGEYCKGRGGAGPAFVVPEGELPTGDATLVTRDNAHILQPGFAGWREEVDDVQPFYAVVVDDRAVSTCGTVRRSALGIEAGVDTLEGYRRRGYARRAVAAWCRAAREEELIGFYSTSWSNVASRALADRLGLQQFAIEFSVS
;
A
#
# COMPACT_ATOMS: atom_id res chain seq x y z
N MET A 1 -11.48 -23.41 -3.90
CA MET A 1 -10.56 -22.65 -4.79
C MET A 1 -10.51 -23.38 -6.13
N GLU A 2 -11.60 -23.34 -6.90
CA GLU A 2 -11.73 -24.18 -8.11
C GLU A 2 -12.55 -23.50 -9.22
N ILE A 3 -12.83 -22.20 -9.09
CA ILE A 3 -13.68 -21.46 -10.07
C ILE A 3 -12.84 -20.83 -11.20
N LEU A 4 -11.54 -20.59 -10.97
CA LEU A 4 -10.67 -19.94 -11.98
C LEU A 4 -9.95 -20.92 -12.91
N GLY A 5 -9.87 -22.20 -12.57
CA GLY A 5 -9.10 -23.19 -13.33
C GLY A 5 -9.71 -23.53 -14.69
N GLU A 6 -11.04 -23.40 -14.83
CA GLU A 6 -11.75 -23.83 -16.03
C GLU A 6 -11.81 -22.77 -17.14
N TYR A 7 -11.58 -21.49 -16.79
CA TYR A 7 -11.83 -20.36 -17.71
C TYR A 7 -10.60 -19.49 -18.02
N CYS A 8 -9.48 -19.67 -17.32
CA CYS A 8 -8.28 -18.86 -17.51
C CYS A 8 -7.09 -19.74 -17.93
N LYS A 9 -6.60 -19.59 -19.17
CA LYS A 9 -5.35 -20.23 -19.64
C LYS A 9 -4.06 -19.57 -19.09
N GLY A 10 -4.18 -18.56 -18.21
CA GLY A 10 -3.08 -17.83 -17.57
C GLY A 10 -2.89 -18.19 -16.10
N ARG A 11 -1.82 -17.70 -15.45
CA ARG A 11 -1.65 -17.85 -14.00
C ARG A 11 -2.61 -16.88 -13.31
N GLY A 12 -3.64 -17.42 -12.66
CA GLY A 12 -4.56 -16.65 -11.84
C GLY A 12 -4.10 -16.54 -10.39
N GLY A 13 -4.35 -15.40 -9.76
CA GLY A 13 -4.19 -15.19 -8.32
C GLY A 13 -5.52 -14.91 -7.65
N ALA A 14 -5.59 -15.18 -6.35
CA ALA A 14 -6.71 -14.77 -5.52
C ALA A 14 -6.20 -14.28 -4.16
N GLY A 15 -6.93 -13.37 -3.55
CA GLY A 15 -6.60 -12.91 -2.21
C GLY A 15 -7.61 -11.93 -1.63
N PRO A 16 -7.49 -11.59 -0.35
CA PRO A 16 -8.42 -10.69 0.31
C PRO A 16 -8.19 -9.26 -0.16
N ALA A 17 -9.30 -8.54 -0.34
CA ALA A 17 -9.32 -7.09 -0.52
C ALA A 17 -9.96 -6.46 0.71
N PHE A 18 -9.34 -5.38 1.18
CA PHE A 18 -9.67 -4.67 2.39
C PHE A 18 -10.00 -3.21 2.09
N VAL A 19 -10.86 -2.64 2.93
CA VAL A 19 -11.11 -1.20 2.99
C VAL A 19 -10.55 -0.64 4.29
N VAL A 20 -10.12 0.61 4.24
CA VAL A 20 -9.84 1.41 5.44
C VAL A 20 -11.17 1.68 6.15
N PRO A 21 -11.41 1.15 7.36
CA PRO A 21 -12.66 1.41 8.09
C PRO A 21 -12.71 2.86 8.56
N GLU A 22 -13.82 3.29 9.13
CA GLU A 22 -13.86 4.48 9.99
C GLU A 22 -13.17 4.17 11.34
N GLY A 23 -12.57 5.18 11.99
CA GLY A 23 -11.94 5.04 13.31
C GLY A 23 -10.46 5.41 13.37
N GLU A 24 -9.82 5.18 14.52
CA GLU A 24 -8.44 5.59 14.76
C GLU A 24 -7.44 4.79 13.91
N LEU A 25 -6.49 5.51 13.30
CA LEU A 25 -5.35 4.92 12.59
C LEU A 25 -4.07 5.14 13.40
N PRO A 26 -3.14 4.17 13.43
CA PRO A 26 -1.90 4.27 14.19
C PRO A 26 -1.07 5.50 13.82
N THR A 27 -0.85 6.41 14.76
CA THR A 27 -0.04 7.62 14.57
C THR A 27 1.45 7.29 14.51
N GLY A 28 2.23 8.16 13.87
CA GLY A 28 3.67 8.02 13.74
C GLY A 28 4.19 8.72 12.49
N ASP A 29 5.49 9.02 12.50
CA ASP A 29 6.06 9.86 11.46
C ASP A 29 6.11 9.11 10.13
N ALA A 30 5.52 9.72 9.10
CA ALA A 30 5.73 9.41 7.70
C ALA A 30 5.71 10.74 6.95
N THR A 31 6.62 10.89 6.00
CA THR A 31 6.81 12.09 5.21
C THR A 31 5.97 11.98 3.95
N LEU A 32 5.15 12.99 3.65
CA LEU A 32 4.53 13.14 2.33
C LEU A 32 5.65 13.31 1.30
N VAL A 33 5.67 12.43 0.31
CA VAL A 33 6.64 12.43 -0.77
C VAL A 33 6.07 13.19 -1.94
N THR A 34 6.78 14.21 -2.38
CA THR A 34 6.46 14.98 -3.58
C THR A 34 7.71 15.05 -4.46
N ARG A 35 7.58 15.62 -5.66
CA ARG A 35 8.71 15.87 -6.54
C ARG A 35 9.87 16.62 -5.86
N ASP A 36 9.56 17.54 -4.95
CA ASP A 36 10.55 18.38 -4.26
C ASP A 36 11.47 17.60 -3.32
N ASN A 37 10.94 16.55 -2.68
CA ASN A 37 11.70 15.73 -1.74
C ASN A 37 11.98 14.30 -2.26
N ALA A 38 11.68 14.00 -3.53
CA ALA A 38 11.86 12.69 -4.15
C ALA A 38 13.32 12.16 -4.16
N HIS A 39 14.29 12.96 -3.73
CA HIS A 39 15.66 12.52 -3.48
C HIS A 39 15.75 11.51 -2.31
N ILE A 40 14.85 11.57 -1.33
CA ILE A 40 14.83 10.63 -0.19
C ILE A 40 14.58 9.17 -0.61
N LEU A 41 14.00 8.97 -1.80
CA LEU A 41 13.70 7.64 -2.35
C LEU A 41 14.96 6.92 -2.85
N GLN A 42 16.08 7.62 -3.01
CA GLN A 42 17.30 7.01 -3.51
C GLN A 42 18.12 6.33 -2.39
N PRO A 43 18.79 5.20 -2.69
CA PRO A 43 18.71 4.41 -3.93
C PRO A 43 17.54 3.40 -3.94
N GLY A 44 16.83 3.25 -2.82
CA GLY A 44 16.00 2.08 -2.51
C GLY A 44 14.69 1.96 -3.32
N PHE A 45 14.17 3.07 -3.84
CA PHE A 45 12.83 3.14 -4.43
C PHE A 45 12.86 3.91 -5.77
N ALA A 46 13.78 3.55 -6.66
CA ALA A 46 13.95 4.22 -7.95
C ALA A 46 12.68 4.21 -8.82
N GLY A 47 11.97 3.07 -8.91
CA GLY A 47 10.70 2.99 -9.66
C GLY A 47 9.63 3.96 -9.13
N TRP A 48 9.42 3.97 -7.81
CA TRP A 48 8.50 4.93 -7.18
C TRP A 48 8.89 6.40 -7.39
N ARG A 49 10.18 6.69 -7.51
CA ARG A 49 10.67 8.05 -7.76
C ARG A 49 10.32 8.53 -9.17
N GLU A 50 10.35 7.65 -10.15
CA GLU A 50 9.98 7.96 -11.54
C GLU A 50 8.49 8.30 -11.65
N GLU A 51 7.66 7.65 -10.84
CA GLU A 51 6.20 7.77 -10.83
C GLU A 51 5.67 8.71 -9.73
N VAL A 52 6.53 9.51 -9.09
CA VAL A 52 6.22 10.22 -7.83
C VAL A 52 4.93 11.06 -7.89
N ASP A 53 4.64 11.69 -9.03
CA ASP A 53 3.44 12.51 -9.21
C ASP A 53 2.18 11.66 -9.49
N ASP A 54 2.35 10.49 -10.11
CA ASP A 54 1.27 9.60 -10.51
C ASP A 54 0.75 8.75 -9.34
N VAL A 55 1.59 8.54 -8.32
CA VAL A 55 1.27 7.68 -7.17
C VAL A 55 0.73 8.43 -5.95
N GLN A 56 0.19 9.64 -6.14
CA GLN A 56 -0.31 10.48 -5.05
C GLN A 56 -1.69 10.05 -4.51
N PRO A 57 -1.94 10.17 -3.19
CA PRO A 57 -0.99 10.58 -2.15
C PRO A 57 0.13 9.55 -1.93
N PHE A 58 1.35 10.01 -1.70
CA PHE A 58 2.52 9.14 -1.54
C PHE A 58 3.27 9.42 -0.24
N TYR A 59 3.45 8.43 0.62
CA TYR A 59 4.09 8.59 1.93
C TYR A 59 5.29 7.66 2.10
N ALA A 60 6.31 8.13 2.81
CA ALA A 60 7.49 7.33 3.16
C ALA A 60 7.84 7.44 4.64
N VAL A 61 8.29 6.34 5.24
CA VAL A 61 9.03 6.40 6.50
C VAL A 61 10.50 6.58 6.20
N VAL A 62 11.12 7.59 6.80
CA VAL A 62 12.52 7.98 6.60
C VAL A 62 13.37 7.58 7.80
N VAL A 63 14.53 6.99 7.54
CA VAL A 63 15.58 6.69 8.52
C VAL A 63 16.90 7.14 7.93
N ASP A 64 17.69 7.91 8.69
CA ASP A 64 18.98 8.46 8.24
C ASP A 64 18.87 9.16 6.86
N ASP A 65 17.89 10.06 6.75
CA ASP A 65 17.56 10.86 5.55
C ASP A 65 17.20 10.05 4.29
N ARG A 66 16.89 8.75 4.43
CA ARG A 66 16.45 7.90 3.33
C ARG A 66 15.14 7.20 3.63
N ALA A 67 14.29 7.11 2.62
CA ALA A 67 13.09 6.30 2.70
C ALA A 67 13.47 4.83 2.89
N VAL A 68 12.80 4.16 3.84
CA VAL A 68 12.99 2.72 4.11
C VAL A 68 11.71 1.92 3.90
N SER A 69 10.57 2.60 3.86
CA SER A 69 9.27 2.04 3.53
C SER A 69 8.41 3.12 2.87
N THR A 70 7.62 2.74 1.88
CA THR A 70 6.75 3.64 1.14
C THR A 70 5.32 3.09 1.06
N CYS A 71 4.35 3.98 0.89
CA CYS A 71 2.97 3.67 0.56
C CYS A 71 2.42 4.73 -0.39
N GLY A 72 2.13 4.35 -1.64
CA GLY A 72 1.57 5.22 -2.67
C GLY A 72 0.30 4.66 -3.27
N THR A 73 -0.35 5.46 -4.10
CA THR A 73 -1.55 5.07 -4.84
C THR A 73 -1.18 4.38 -6.15
N VAL A 74 -1.47 3.08 -6.28
CA VAL A 74 -1.19 2.31 -7.52
C VAL A 74 -2.39 2.22 -8.45
N ARG A 75 -3.59 2.52 -7.95
CA ARG A 75 -4.80 2.70 -8.76
C ARG A 75 -5.63 3.84 -8.19
N ARG A 76 -6.24 4.62 -9.08
CA ARG A 76 -7.13 5.74 -8.72
C ARG A 76 -8.40 5.68 -9.54
N SER A 77 -9.51 6.01 -8.90
CA SER A 77 -10.81 6.25 -9.51
C SER A 77 -11.43 7.50 -8.88
N ALA A 78 -12.62 7.88 -9.35
CA ALA A 78 -13.39 8.97 -8.72
C ALA A 78 -13.89 8.63 -7.30
N LEU A 79 -13.95 7.35 -6.93
CA LEU A 79 -14.54 6.90 -5.66
C LEU A 79 -13.49 6.44 -4.64
N GLY A 80 -12.28 6.13 -5.09
CA GLY A 80 -11.29 5.53 -4.21
C GLY A 80 -9.94 5.28 -4.87
N ILE A 81 -8.99 4.94 -4.02
CA ILE A 81 -7.59 4.72 -4.35
C ILE A 81 -7.10 3.42 -3.73
N GLU A 82 -6.16 2.75 -4.39
CA GLU A 82 -5.58 1.49 -3.94
C GLU A 82 -4.11 1.67 -3.56
N ALA A 83 -3.75 1.15 -2.39
CA ALA A 83 -2.40 1.26 -1.85
C ALA A 83 -1.44 0.26 -2.49
N GLY A 84 -0.28 0.74 -2.90
CA GLY A 84 0.92 -0.05 -3.14
C GLY A 84 1.97 0.25 -2.07
N VAL A 85 2.60 -0.80 -1.54
CA VAL A 85 3.49 -0.70 -0.37
C VAL A 85 4.78 -1.43 -0.65
N ASP A 86 5.90 -0.79 -0.33
CA ASP A 86 7.20 -1.44 -0.37
C ASP A 86 8.02 -1.12 0.89
N THR A 87 8.91 -2.03 1.27
CA THR A 87 9.82 -1.89 2.41
C THR A 87 11.12 -2.59 2.08
N LEU A 88 12.22 -1.85 2.21
CA LEU A 88 13.57 -2.37 2.01
C LEU A 88 13.82 -3.55 2.94
N GLU A 89 14.45 -4.60 2.41
CA GLU A 89 14.57 -5.91 3.08
C GLU A 89 15.13 -5.81 4.51
N GLY A 90 16.22 -5.05 4.70
CA GLY A 90 16.85 -4.84 6.01
C GLY A 90 16.01 -4.08 7.03
N TYR A 91 14.94 -3.41 6.59
CA TYR A 91 14.06 -2.57 7.40
C TYR A 91 12.67 -3.20 7.65
N ARG A 92 12.43 -4.41 7.11
CA ARG A 92 11.19 -5.16 7.34
C ARG A 92 11.02 -5.57 8.80
N ARG A 93 9.77 -5.87 9.18
CA ARG A 93 9.36 -6.32 10.54
C ARG A 93 9.63 -5.31 11.68
N ARG A 94 9.85 -4.04 11.35
CA ARG A 94 10.05 -2.94 12.32
C ARG A 94 8.85 -1.98 12.43
N GLY A 95 7.76 -2.26 11.73
CA GLY A 95 6.54 -1.46 11.75
C GLY A 95 6.51 -0.26 10.79
N TYR A 96 7.51 -0.10 9.92
CA TYR A 96 7.57 1.02 8.97
C TYR A 96 6.47 0.98 7.91
N ALA A 97 6.18 -0.19 7.33
CA ALA A 97 5.04 -0.35 6.42
C ALA A 97 3.72 0.10 7.06
N ARG A 98 3.50 -0.27 8.33
CA ARG A 98 2.30 0.15 9.08
C ARG A 98 2.20 1.66 9.20
N ARG A 99 3.30 2.36 9.47
CA ARG A 99 3.32 3.83 9.56
C ARG A 99 3.06 4.49 8.22
N ALA A 100 3.73 4.03 7.16
CA ALA A 100 3.54 4.55 5.80
C ALA A 100 2.08 4.37 5.34
N VAL A 101 1.52 3.16 5.50
CA VAL A 101 0.12 2.88 5.13
C VAL A 101 -0.85 3.67 5.99
N ALA A 102 -0.64 3.77 7.30
CA ALA A 102 -1.53 4.57 8.16
C ALA A 102 -1.57 6.04 7.75
N ALA A 103 -0.45 6.63 7.34
CA ALA A 103 -0.41 8.00 6.83
C ALA A 103 -1.16 8.13 5.48
N TRP A 104 -0.92 7.18 4.56
CA TRP A 104 -1.67 7.11 3.30
C TRP A 104 -3.18 6.95 3.52
N CYS A 105 -3.61 6.10 4.46
CA CYS A 105 -5.00 5.92 4.82
C CYS A 105 -5.66 7.18 5.37
N ARG A 106 -4.92 8.04 6.09
CA ARG A 106 -5.42 9.35 6.51
C ARG A 106 -5.61 10.28 5.32
N ALA A 107 -4.63 10.34 4.43
CA ALA A 107 -4.73 11.16 3.22
C ALA A 107 -5.91 10.74 2.34
N ALA A 108 -6.15 9.42 2.19
CA ALA A 108 -7.34 8.92 1.50
C ALA A 108 -8.63 9.48 2.10
N ARG A 109 -8.75 9.50 3.44
CA ARG A 109 -9.91 10.06 4.14
C ARG A 109 -10.00 11.58 4.00
N GLU A 110 -8.88 12.29 4.07
CA GLU A 110 -8.82 13.74 3.87
C GLU A 110 -9.23 14.15 2.45
N GLU A 111 -8.92 13.32 1.45
CA GLU A 111 -9.40 13.45 0.07
C GLU A 111 -10.84 12.94 -0.14
N GLU A 112 -11.53 12.48 0.91
CA GLU A 112 -12.87 11.87 0.85
C GLU A 112 -12.95 10.65 -0.10
N LEU A 113 -11.85 9.90 -0.24
CA LEU A 113 -11.72 8.72 -1.08
C LEU A 113 -11.72 7.42 -0.25
N ILE A 114 -12.34 6.37 -0.79
CA ILE A 114 -12.26 5.03 -0.19
C ILE A 114 -10.84 4.48 -0.41
N GLY A 115 -10.14 4.20 0.69
CA GLY A 115 -8.83 3.55 0.65
C GLY A 115 -8.98 2.02 0.55
N PHE A 116 -8.40 1.44 -0.50
CA PHE A 116 -8.34 0.00 -0.72
C PHE A 116 -6.93 -0.54 -0.49
N TYR A 117 -6.86 -1.77 0.00
CA TYR A 117 -5.63 -2.55 0.14
C TYR A 117 -5.94 -3.97 -0.25
N SER A 118 -5.16 -4.57 -1.16
CA SER A 118 -5.32 -5.97 -1.51
C SER A 118 -4.00 -6.71 -1.44
N THR A 119 -4.08 -8.03 -1.34
CA THR A 119 -2.90 -8.89 -1.36
C THR A 119 -3.28 -10.32 -1.67
N SER A 120 -2.30 -11.20 -1.92
CA SER A 120 -2.55 -12.62 -2.17
C SER A 120 -2.74 -13.43 -0.88
N TRP A 121 -3.42 -14.58 -0.97
CA TRP A 121 -3.50 -15.56 0.14
C TRP A 121 -2.15 -16.14 0.55
N SER A 122 -1.10 -16.05 -0.28
CA SER A 122 0.25 -16.49 0.08
C SER A 122 1.08 -15.39 0.76
N ASN A 123 0.71 -14.11 0.61
CA ASN A 123 1.45 -13.00 1.20
C ASN A 123 1.10 -12.77 2.68
N VAL A 124 1.72 -13.58 3.55
CA VAL A 124 1.50 -13.53 5.01
C VAL A 124 1.84 -12.15 5.58
N ALA A 125 2.88 -11.49 5.08
CA ALA A 125 3.33 -10.20 5.57
C ALA A 125 2.29 -9.10 5.35
N SER A 126 1.73 -9.01 4.14
CA SER A 126 0.69 -8.04 3.81
C SER A 126 -0.62 -8.30 4.53
N ARG A 127 -1.01 -9.57 4.73
CA ARG A 127 -2.20 -9.88 5.54
C ARG A 127 -2.03 -9.50 7.01
N ALA A 128 -0.86 -9.77 7.59
CA ALA A 128 -0.54 -9.33 8.94
C ALA A 128 -0.48 -7.80 9.05
N LEU A 129 -0.07 -7.10 7.98
CA LEU A 129 -0.12 -5.64 7.92
C LEU A 129 -1.56 -5.12 7.95
N ALA A 130 -2.45 -5.70 7.13
CA ALA A 130 -3.87 -5.34 7.10
C ALA A 130 -4.54 -5.54 8.47
N ASP A 131 -4.28 -6.69 9.11
CA ASP A 131 -4.76 -7.00 10.47
C ASP A 131 -4.26 -5.99 11.52
N ARG A 132 -2.97 -5.66 11.52
CA ARG A 132 -2.38 -4.68 12.46
C ARG A 132 -2.84 -3.24 12.23
N LEU A 133 -3.38 -2.94 11.05
CA LEU A 133 -3.99 -1.66 10.71
C LEU A 133 -5.50 -1.64 10.99
N GLY A 134 -6.08 -2.79 11.36
CA GLY A 134 -7.52 -2.94 11.54
C GLY A 134 -8.30 -2.82 10.23
N LEU A 135 -7.68 -3.10 9.07
CA LEU A 135 -8.39 -3.03 7.79
C LEU A 135 -9.48 -4.10 7.73
N GLN A 136 -10.64 -3.73 7.20
CA GLN A 136 -11.77 -4.65 7.12
C GLN A 136 -11.81 -5.33 5.76
N GLN A 137 -11.79 -6.66 5.74
CA GLN A 137 -11.97 -7.40 4.51
C GLN A 137 -13.40 -7.18 4.00
N PHE A 138 -13.55 -6.80 2.73
CA PHE A 138 -14.86 -6.60 2.10
C PHE A 138 -15.07 -7.47 0.86
N ALA A 139 -13.98 -7.99 0.28
CA ALA A 139 -14.04 -8.76 -0.94
C ALA A 139 -12.89 -9.78 -1.05
N ILE A 140 -12.95 -10.59 -2.10
CA ILE A 140 -11.84 -11.38 -2.62
C ILE A 140 -11.53 -10.83 -4.01
N GLU A 141 -10.29 -10.40 -4.23
CA GLU A 141 -9.79 -9.98 -5.53
C GLU A 141 -9.23 -11.20 -6.27
N PHE A 142 -9.53 -11.27 -7.56
CA PHE A 142 -8.94 -12.22 -8.48
C PHE A 142 -8.10 -11.46 -9.50
N SER A 143 -6.88 -11.93 -9.73
CA SER A 143 -5.99 -11.38 -10.74
C SER A 143 -5.68 -12.41 -11.81
N VAL A 144 -5.48 -11.95 -13.04
CA VAL A 144 -5.07 -12.78 -14.17
C VAL A 144 -3.83 -12.12 -14.78
N SER A 145 -2.77 -12.89 -14.95
CA SER A 145 -1.55 -12.49 -15.68
C SER A 145 -1.45 -13.19 -17.02
#